data_AF-A0A9K3D0M4-F1
#
_entry.id   AF-A0A9K3D0M4-F1
#
_cell.length_a   1.000
_cell.length_b   1.000
_cell.length_c   1.000
_cell.angle_alpha   90.00
_cell.angle_beta   90.00
_cell.angle_gamma   90.00
#
_symmetry.space_group_name_H-M   'P 1'
#
loop_
_entity.id
_entity.type
_entity.pdbx_description
1 polymer ?
#
loop_
_entity_poly.entity_id
_entity_poly.type
_entity_poly.pdbx_seq_one_letter_code
_entity_poly.pdbx_strand_id
1 'polypeptide(L)'
;MSSASNFTLFNGKHGFLEAQIRSRRDTMVSESDYITLTQCQNIQDMIMNMSTSDYSKAVAGMEEPTPSALAERMTQQLVREFENVRESAEEPLCTFLDYMTHGYIIDNVVLLLLGTLHGRDTEALLQRCHPLGMVEGLSSVQAAQNVDDLYHSVIEETPIRQYFPQLSEGEASRYFSETDIELLRNRLYKSYLEHFLDYCLSLKGATRRAMGKILKFEADRRSISIALNSLGTDISSEEKASVLPHLGFLYPGFHEELVEAKDFDAVRGACDVFEDYSAVFSAVVADQSRSIEDEFN
;
A
#
# COMPACT_ATOMS: atom_id res chain seq x y z
N MET A 1 33.69 9.06 11.33
CA MET A 1 32.87 9.80 12.31
C MET A 1 31.68 10.39 11.56
N SER A 2 30.50 10.44 12.21
CA SER A 2 29.15 10.73 11.65
C SER A 2 28.45 9.47 11.11
N SER A 3 27.27 9.04 11.56
CA SER A 3 26.34 9.55 12.55
C SER A 3 25.90 8.38 13.45
N ALA A 4 26.20 8.47 14.75
CA ALA A 4 25.27 7.89 15.70
C ALA A 4 23.98 8.68 15.51
N SER A 5 22.86 7.98 15.30
CA SER A 5 21.51 8.56 15.21
C SER A 5 21.25 9.37 16.48
N ASN A 6 21.66 10.64 16.49
CA ASN A 6 21.64 11.51 17.64
C ASN A 6 20.19 11.90 17.88
N PHE A 7 19.53 11.19 18.79
CA PHE A 7 18.22 11.58 19.34
C PHE A 7 18.21 13.06 19.78
N THR A 8 19.37 13.57 20.21
CA THR A 8 19.63 14.98 20.55
C THR A 8 19.57 15.96 19.38
N LEU A 9 19.80 15.52 18.14
CA LEU A 9 19.71 16.35 16.93
C LEU A 9 18.39 16.16 16.16
N PHE A 10 17.65 15.08 16.45
CA PHE A 10 16.36 14.78 15.81
C PHE A 10 15.37 15.93 15.98
N ASN A 11 15.20 16.42 17.21
CA ASN A 11 14.25 17.49 17.52
C ASN A 11 14.59 18.82 16.84
N GLY A 12 15.86 19.05 16.48
CA GLY A 12 16.28 20.28 15.79
C GLY A 12 15.71 20.40 14.38
N LYS A 13 15.41 19.28 13.71
CA LYS A 13 14.88 19.25 12.34
C LYS A 13 13.46 18.68 12.25
N HIS A 14 13.15 17.68 13.05
CA HIS A 14 11.92 16.89 12.93
C HIS A 14 10.99 17.02 14.15
N GLY A 15 11.38 17.74 15.20
CA GLY A 15 10.59 17.83 16.44
C GLY A 15 9.22 18.47 16.24
N PHE A 16 9.12 19.51 15.40
CA PHE A 16 7.84 20.14 15.07
C PHE A 16 6.89 19.17 14.34
N LEU A 17 7.40 18.46 13.33
CA LEU A 17 6.63 17.49 12.57
C LEU A 17 6.22 16.28 13.42
N GLU A 18 7.11 15.79 14.30
CA GLU A 18 6.77 14.72 15.24
C GLU A 18 5.62 15.15 16.15
N ALA A 19 5.67 16.38 16.71
CA ALA A 19 4.59 16.90 17.56
C ALA A 19 3.27 17.02 16.78
N GLN A 20 3.32 17.48 15.53
CA GLN A 20 2.13 17.58 14.67
C GLN A 20 1.53 16.19 14.41
N ILE A 21 2.34 15.20 14.06
CA ILE A 21 1.90 13.82 13.80
C ILE A 21 1.33 13.19 15.08
N ARG A 22 1.99 13.38 16.23
CA ARG A 22 1.50 12.86 17.51
C ARG A 22 0.17 13.48 17.92
N SER A 23 0.00 14.78 17.71
CA SER A 23 -1.28 15.45 17.97
C SER A 23 -2.42 14.85 17.15
N ARG A 24 -2.16 14.40 15.91
CA ARG A 24 -3.16 13.74 15.05
C ARG A 24 -3.48 12.30 15.47
N ARG A 25 -2.60 11.64 16.23
CA ARG A 25 -2.91 10.34 16.83
C ARG A 25 -4.00 10.48 17.90
N ASP A 26 -3.95 11.57 18.66
CA ASP A 26 -4.90 11.82 19.74
C ASP A 26 -6.31 12.17 19.21
N THR A 27 -6.41 12.54 17.93
CA THR A 27 -7.68 12.80 17.23
C THR A 27 -8.25 11.55 16.54
N MET A 28 -7.62 10.39 16.67
CA MET A 28 -8.15 9.13 16.14
C MET A 28 -9.42 8.74 16.90
N VAL A 29 -10.38 8.17 16.17
CA VAL A 29 -11.67 7.71 16.69
C VAL A 29 -11.44 6.72 17.83
N SER A 30 -11.96 7.04 19.01
CA SER A 30 -11.86 6.18 20.20
C SER A 30 -12.91 5.06 20.16
N GLU A 31 -12.76 4.05 21.03
CA GLU A 31 -13.75 2.98 21.17
C GLU A 31 -15.15 3.53 21.52
N SER A 32 -15.23 4.58 22.36
CA SER A 32 -16.49 5.25 22.68
C SER A 32 -17.12 5.95 21.47
N ASP A 33 -16.30 6.53 20.60
CA ASP A 33 -16.78 7.18 19.38
C ASP A 33 -17.32 6.14 18.40
N TYR A 34 -16.65 4.99 18.26
CA TYR A 34 -17.15 3.85 17.46
C TYR A 34 -18.51 3.35 17.95
N ILE A 35 -18.71 3.24 19.27
CA ILE A 35 -20.02 2.85 19.84
C ILE A 35 -21.10 3.87 19.47
N THR A 36 -20.76 5.16 19.44
CA THR A 36 -21.72 6.21 19.07
C THR A 36 -22.02 6.19 17.56
N LEU A 37 -21.01 5.95 16.73
CA LEU A 37 -21.16 5.84 15.28
C LEU A 37 -22.00 4.62 14.88
N THR A 38 -21.85 3.48 15.55
CA THR A 38 -22.65 2.28 15.28
C THR A 38 -24.13 2.43 15.65
N GLN A 39 -24.47 3.39 16.50
CA GLN A 39 -25.84 3.70 16.91
C GLN A 39 -26.54 4.70 15.97
N CYS A 40 -25.82 5.29 15.00
CA CYS A 40 -26.39 6.22 14.03
C CYS A 40 -27.34 5.49 13.07
N GLN A 41 -28.50 6.07 12.79
CA GLN A 41 -29.51 5.41 11.94
C GLN A 41 -29.35 5.76 10.46
N ASN A 42 -28.77 6.94 10.19
CA ASN A 42 -28.55 7.43 8.84
C ASN A 42 -27.21 8.18 8.76
N ILE A 43 -26.77 8.48 7.53
CA ILE A 43 -25.49 9.15 7.30
C ILE A 43 -25.47 10.60 7.78
N GLN A 44 -26.62 11.27 7.87
CA GLN A 44 -26.71 12.63 8.41
C GLN A 44 -26.44 12.64 9.92
N ASP A 45 -26.92 11.63 10.65
CA ASP A 45 -26.63 11.43 12.06
C ASP A 45 -25.13 11.20 12.28
N MET A 46 -24.50 10.35 11.45
CA MET A 46 -23.05 10.13 11.50
C MET A 46 -22.29 11.44 11.25
N ILE A 47 -22.71 12.22 10.25
CA ILE A 47 -22.11 13.52 9.92
C ILE A 47 -22.26 14.51 11.07
N MET A 48 -23.42 14.55 11.72
CA MET A 48 -23.67 15.41 12.86
C MET A 48 -22.76 15.05 14.04
N ASN A 49 -22.58 13.76 14.30
CA ASN A 49 -21.64 13.26 15.32
C ASN A 49 -20.17 13.51 14.96
N MET A 50 -19.79 13.41 13.69
CA MET A 50 -18.43 13.76 13.25
C MET A 50 -18.19 15.28 13.20
N SER A 51 -19.25 16.09 13.15
CA SER A 51 -19.13 17.54 13.19
C SER A 51 -18.76 18.08 14.56
N THR A 52 -18.97 17.29 15.63
CA THR A 52 -18.52 17.63 16.99
C THR A 52 -17.12 17.10 17.30
N SER A 53 -16.55 16.27 16.43
CA SER A 53 -15.19 15.76 16.55
C SER A 53 -14.20 16.57 15.70
N ASP A 54 -12.92 16.17 15.73
CA ASP A 54 -11.85 16.81 14.96
C ASP A 54 -12.03 16.68 13.43
N TYR A 55 -12.94 15.80 12.98
CA TYR A 55 -13.29 15.62 11.57
C TYR A 55 -14.29 16.66 11.04
N SER A 56 -14.73 17.60 11.87
CA SER A 56 -15.68 18.67 11.49
C SER A 56 -15.33 19.38 10.18
N LYS A 57 -14.04 19.64 9.93
CA LYS A 57 -13.56 20.28 8.68
C LYS A 57 -13.73 19.41 7.44
N ALA A 58 -13.55 18.09 7.58
CA ALA A 58 -13.69 17.14 6.48
C ALA A 58 -15.17 16.99 6.08
N VAL A 59 -16.05 17.10 7.07
CA VAL A 59 -17.48 16.85 6.94
C VAL A 59 -18.29 18.11 6.58
N ALA A 60 -17.72 19.29 6.78
CA ALA A 60 -18.37 20.56 6.48
C ALA A 60 -18.79 20.72 5.00
N GLY A 61 -20.00 21.21 4.79
CA GLY A 61 -20.50 21.60 3.46
C GLY A 61 -20.93 20.45 2.55
N MET A 62 -21.26 19.27 3.09
CA MET A 62 -21.89 18.20 2.31
C MET A 62 -23.40 18.41 2.21
N GLU A 63 -23.89 18.74 1.01
CA GLU A 63 -25.33 18.95 0.75
C GLU A 63 -26.09 17.62 0.54
N GLU A 64 -25.49 16.65 -0.15
CA GLU A 64 -26.04 15.29 -0.36
C GLU A 64 -25.04 14.21 0.09
N PRO A 65 -25.04 13.84 1.39
CA PRO A 65 -24.09 12.87 1.90
C PRO A 65 -24.42 11.46 1.42
N THR A 66 -23.54 10.89 0.61
CA THR A 66 -23.51 9.45 0.31
C THR A 66 -22.33 8.80 1.03
N PRO A 67 -22.39 7.49 1.34
CA PRO A 67 -21.27 6.80 1.97
C PRO A 67 -19.96 6.93 1.17
N SER A 68 -20.07 6.88 -0.17
CA SER A 68 -18.94 7.07 -1.07
C SER A 68 -18.38 8.48 -1.01
N ALA A 69 -19.24 9.51 -1.02
CA ALA A 69 -18.78 10.90 -0.94
C ALA A 69 -18.12 11.22 0.41
N LEU A 70 -18.65 10.64 1.50
CA LEU A 70 -18.03 10.76 2.82
C LEU A 70 -16.65 10.10 2.84
N ALA A 71 -16.53 8.86 2.35
CA ALA A 71 -15.24 8.16 2.28
C ALA A 71 -14.22 8.96 1.46
N GLU A 72 -14.62 9.48 0.30
CA GLU A 72 -13.76 10.29 -0.56
C GLU A 72 -13.29 11.57 0.15
N ARG A 73 -14.18 12.28 0.84
CA ARG A 73 -13.82 13.48 1.62
C ARG A 73 -12.85 13.19 2.75
N MET A 74 -13.03 12.07 3.43
CA MET A 74 -12.13 11.64 4.51
C MET A 74 -10.74 11.27 3.96
N THR A 75 -10.69 10.57 2.83
CA THR A 75 -9.44 10.27 2.13
C THR A 75 -8.74 11.54 1.65
N GLN A 76 -9.47 12.50 1.06
CA GLN A 76 -8.91 13.79 0.64
C GLN A 76 -8.35 14.60 1.82
N GLN A 77 -9.02 14.57 2.98
CA GLN A 77 -8.50 15.22 4.18
C GLN A 77 -7.19 14.59 4.64
N LEU A 78 -7.12 13.25 4.68
CA LEU A 78 -5.89 12.52 5.02
C LEU A 78 -4.75 12.84 4.05
N VAL A 79 -5.04 12.88 2.74
CA VAL A 79 -4.08 13.22 1.69
C VAL A 79 -3.52 14.62 1.91
N ARG A 80 -4.39 15.63 2.09
CA ARG A 80 -3.94 17.00 2.37
C ARG A 80 -3.07 17.07 3.61
N GLU A 81 -3.44 16.34 4.66
CA GLU A 81 -2.67 16.30 5.90
C GLU A 81 -1.29 15.65 5.73
N PHE A 82 -1.19 14.64 4.88
CA PHE A 82 0.06 14.00 4.49
C PHE A 82 0.92 14.97 3.66
N GLU A 83 0.35 15.61 2.64
CA GLU A 83 1.03 16.60 1.79
C GLU A 83 1.60 17.77 2.62
N ASN A 84 0.82 18.31 3.57
CA ASN A 84 1.29 19.35 4.48
C ASN A 84 2.54 18.94 5.28
N VAL A 85 2.59 17.67 5.74
CA VAL A 85 3.76 17.13 6.44
C VAL A 85 4.93 16.96 5.47
N ARG A 86 4.64 16.48 4.25
CA ARG A 86 5.62 16.25 3.19
C ARG A 86 6.30 17.52 2.71
N GLU A 87 5.56 18.62 2.55
CA GLU A 87 6.07 19.93 2.16
C GLU A 87 7.00 20.54 3.22
N SER A 88 6.69 20.27 4.49
CA SER A 88 7.46 20.78 5.63
C SER A 88 8.63 19.87 6.02
N ALA A 89 8.76 18.70 5.39
CA ALA A 89 9.78 17.70 5.71
C ALA A 89 11.11 17.97 5.00
N GLU A 90 12.21 17.96 5.77
CA GLU A 90 13.58 17.94 5.25
C GLU A 90 14.13 16.50 5.14
N GLU A 91 15.20 16.33 4.35
CA GLU A 91 16.00 15.10 4.34
C GLU A 91 16.49 14.72 5.76
N PRO A 92 16.34 13.45 6.19
CA PRO A 92 15.93 12.26 5.43
C PRO A 92 14.42 11.95 5.40
N LEU A 93 13.58 12.73 6.10
CA LEU A 93 12.15 12.45 6.22
C LEU A 93 11.40 12.62 4.89
N CYS A 94 11.82 13.58 4.08
CA CYS A 94 11.34 13.82 2.72
C CYS A 94 11.36 12.53 1.87
N THR A 95 12.55 11.95 1.65
CA THR A 95 12.70 10.68 0.93
C THR A 95 11.90 9.54 1.59
N PHE A 96 11.86 9.45 2.92
CA PHE A 96 11.07 8.42 3.61
C PHE A 96 9.57 8.50 3.28
N LEU A 97 9.01 9.71 3.26
CA LEU A 97 7.60 9.94 2.91
C LEU A 97 7.34 9.65 1.41
N ASP A 98 8.31 9.91 0.52
CA ASP A 98 8.19 9.52 -0.89
C ASP A 98 8.12 8.00 -1.05
N TYR A 99 8.92 7.23 -0.32
CA TYR A 99 8.78 5.76 -0.34
C TYR A 99 7.37 5.33 0.08
N MET A 100 6.72 6.00 1.03
CA MET A 100 5.35 5.65 1.42
C MET A 100 4.33 5.90 0.29
N THR A 101 4.57 6.86 -0.62
CA THR A 101 3.67 7.11 -1.75
C THR A 101 3.86 6.13 -2.89
N HIS A 102 5.05 5.53 -3.03
CA HIS A 102 5.38 4.60 -4.12
C HIS A 102 4.42 3.41 -4.21
N GLY A 103 3.90 2.89 -3.09
CA GLY A 103 2.88 1.84 -3.11
C GLY A 103 1.61 2.27 -3.85
N TYR A 104 1.10 3.47 -3.55
CA TYR A 104 -0.06 4.03 -4.24
C TYR A 104 0.21 4.36 -5.71
N ILE A 105 1.44 4.76 -6.06
CA ILE A 105 1.84 4.96 -7.45
C ILE A 105 1.78 3.64 -8.22
N ILE A 106 2.30 2.55 -7.63
CA ILE A 106 2.25 1.20 -8.25
C ILE A 106 0.79 0.79 -8.50
N ASP A 107 -0.09 0.95 -7.51
CA ASP A 107 -1.51 0.60 -7.66
C ASP A 107 -2.21 1.44 -8.74
N ASN A 108 -1.95 2.75 -8.79
CA ASN A 108 -2.50 3.62 -9.82
C ASN A 108 -2.01 3.22 -11.22
N VAL A 109 -0.72 2.91 -11.36
CA VAL A 109 -0.13 2.45 -12.63
C VAL A 109 -0.77 1.15 -13.09
N VAL A 110 -0.92 0.17 -12.19
CA VAL A 110 -1.57 -1.10 -12.50
C VAL A 110 -3.03 -0.91 -12.89
N LEU A 111 -3.76 -0.05 -12.17
CA LEU A 111 -5.14 0.32 -12.48
C LEU A 111 -5.27 0.92 -13.89
N LEU A 112 -4.34 1.81 -14.26
CA LEU A 112 -4.31 2.44 -15.58
C LEU A 112 -3.97 1.43 -16.69
N LEU A 113 -2.99 0.54 -16.46
CA LEU A 113 -2.64 -0.52 -17.41
C LEU A 113 -3.82 -1.46 -17.66
N LEU A 114 -4.49 -1.94 -16.60
CA LEU A 114 -5.68 -2.79 -16.71
C LEU A 114 -6.83 -2.06 -17.40
N GLY A 115 -7.06 -0.80 -17.04
CA GLY A 115 -8.13 0.00 -17.62
C GLY A 115 -7.94 0.24 -19.13
N THR A 116 -6.71 0.52 -19.56
CA THR A 116 -6.35 0.66 -20.98
C THR A 116 -6.47 -0.66 -21.72
N LEU A 117 -6.06 -1.79 -21.10
CA LEU A 117 -6.23 -3.12 -21.67
C LEU A 117 -7.70 -3.44 -21.98
N HIS A 118 -8.61 -3.00 -21.11
CA HIS A 118 -10.06 -3.15 -21.29
C HIS A 118 -10.71 -2.08 -22.18
N GLY A 119 -9.93 -1.13 -22.72
CA GLY A 119 -10.44 -0.02 -23.53
C GLY A 119 -11.34 0.95 -22.78
N ARG A 120 -11.14 1.11 -21.46
CA ARG A 120 -11.84 2.11 -20.65
C ARG A 120 -11.23 3.48 -20.86
N ASP A 121 -12.07 4.50 -20.68
CA ASP A 121 -11.65 5.90 -20.78
C ASP A 121 -10.64 6.26 -19.68
N THR A 122 -9.50 6.82 -20.08
CA THR A 122 -8.40 7.18 -19.18
C THR A 122 -8.82 8.28 -18.20
N GLU A 123 -9.71 9.20 -18.61
CA GLU A 123 -10.23 10.25 -17.73
C GLU A 123 -11.05 9.67 -16.56
N ALA A 124 -11.92 8.69 -16.84
CA ALA A 124 -12.69 8.00 -15.82
C ALA A 124 -11.81 7.14 -14.89
N LEU A 125 -10.71 6.60 -15.40
CA LEU A 125 -9.74 5.84 -14.58
C LEU A 125 -8.94 6.74 -13.64
N LEU A 126 -8.57 7.94 -14.08
CA LEU A 126 -7.86 8.91 -13.24
C LEU A 126 -8.70 9.36 -12.05
N GLN A 127 -10.02 9.49 -12.21
CA GLN A 127 -10.93 9.77 -11.08
C GLN A 127 -10.98 8.65 -10.03
N ARG A 128 -10.57 7.43 -10.40
CA ARG A 128 -10.51 6.27 -9.51
C ARG A 128 -9.12 6.03 -8.91
N CYS A 129 -8.11 6.77 -9.37
CA CYS A 129 -6.77 6.67 -8.85
C CYS A 129 -6.70 7.23 -7.42
N HIS A 130 -5.86 6.61 -6.59
CA HIS A 130 -5.65 7.09 -5.23
C HIS A 130 -4.86 8.41 -5.25
N PRO A 131 -5.31 9.47 -4.55
CA PRO A 131 -4.68 10.80 -4.64
C PRO A 131 -3.21 10.83 -4.23
N LEU A 132 -2.78 10.03 -3.22
CA LEU A 132 -1.36 9.94 -2.83
C LEU A 132 -0.43 9.38 -3.92
N GLY A 133 -0.98 8.64 -4.88
CA GLY A 133 -0.23 8.08 -6.01
C GLY A 133 -0.30 8.94 -7.27
N MET A 134 -0.93 10.12 -7.22
CA MET A 134 -1.05 11.02 -8.36
C MET A 134 0.23 11.85 -8.51
N VAL A 135 1.12 11.43 -9.40
CA VAL A 135 2.31 12.21 -9.78
C VAL A 135 2.03 13.05 -11.02
N GLU A 136 2.73 14.18 -11.16
CA GLU A 136 2.54 15.10 -12.31
C GLU A 136 2.67 14.36 -13.66
N GLY A 137 3.54 13.36 -13.73
CA GLY A 137 3.75 12.48 -14.89
C GLY A 137 2.59 11.52 -15.24
N LEU A 138 1.59 11.34 -14.37
CA LEU A 138 0.40 10.52 -14.69
C LEU A 138 -0.65 11.28 -15.50
N SER A 139 -0.50 12.60 -15.68
CA SER A 139 -1.37 13.38 -16.56
C SER A 139 -0.99 13.26 -18.03
N SER A 140 0.30 13.08 -18.34
CA SER A 140 0.79 12.82 -19.71
C SER A 140 0.39 11.44 -20.23
N VAL A 141 0.10 10.50 -19.33
CA VAL A 141 -0.46 9.17 -19.60
C VAL A 141 -1.81 9.23 -20.33
N GLN A 142 -2.56 10.32 -20.23
CA GLN A 142 -3.81 10.50 -21.01
C GLN A 142 -3.59 10.43 -22.52
N ALA A 143 -2.37 10.72 -23.00
CA ALA A 143 -2.03 10.67 -24.42
C ALA A 143 -1.72 9.25 -24.92
N ALA A 144 -1.54 8.26 -24.04
CA ALA A 144 -1.20 6.90 -24.42
C ALA A 144 -2.43 6.18 -25.01
N GLN A 145 -2.27 5.60 -26.20
CA GLN A 145 -3.35 4.87 -26.89
C GLN A 145 -3.23 3.36 -26.70
N ASN A 146 -2.05 2.86 -26.33
CA ASN A 146 -1.75 1.45 -26.16
C ASN A 146 -1.10 1.19 -24.80
N VAL A 147 -1.18 -0.06 -24.32
CA VAL A 147 -0.56 -0.51 -23.07
C VAL A 147 0.97 -0.32 -23.11
N ASP A 148 1.59 -0.56 -24.26
CA ASP A 148 3.05 -0.39 -24.44
C ASP A 148 3.47 1.09 -24.31
N ASP A 149 2.74 2.01 -24.95
CA ASP A 149 3.02 3.45 -24.86
C ASP A 149 2.82 3.96 -23.43
N LEU A 150 1.79 3.46 -22.76
CA LEU A 150 1.51 3.74 -21.35
C LEU A 150 2.64 3.24 -20.44
N TYR A 151 3.09 2.00 -20.64
CA TYR A 151 4.17 1.40 -19.90
C TYR A 151 5.47 2.22 -20.03
N HIS A 152 5.84 2.62 -21.25
CA HIS A 152 7.03 3.44 -21.49
C HIS A 152 6.90 4.84 -20.87
N SER A 153 5.73 5.48 -21.01
CA SER A 153 5.46 6.80 -20.41
C SER A 153 5.58 6.77 -18.88
N VAL A 154 5.03 5.72 -18.25
CA VAL A 154 5.14 5.54 -16.80
C VAL A 154 6.59 5.35 -16.38
N ILE A 155 7.36 4.53 -17.08
CA ILE A 155 8.78 4.31 -16.75
C ILE A 155 9.60 5.59 -16.84
N GLU A 156 9.31 6.46 -17.81
CA GLU A 156 10.08 7.70 -18.01
C GLU A 156 9.70 8.77 -16.98
N GLU A 157 8.42 8.89 -16.67
CA GLU A 157 7.86 10.03 -15.92
C GLU A 157 7.66 9.76 -14.42
N THR A 158 7.89 8.53 -13.94
CA THR A 158 7.61 8.16 -12.54
C THR A 158 8.84 7.65 -11.77
N PRO A 159 8.93 7.93 -10.45
CA PRO A 159 10.06 7.50 -9.61
C PRO A 159 10.10 5.98 -9.38
N ILE A 160 9.03 5.24 -9.76
CA ILE A 160 8.97 3.79 -9.68
C ILE A 160 9.81 3.10 -10.77
N ARG A 161 10.37 3.86 -11.73
CA ARG A 161 11.34 3.38 -12.73
C ARG A 161 12.41 2.45 -12.15
N GLN A 162 12.91 2.79 -10.96
CA GLN A 162 13.96 2.04 -10.28
C GLN A 162 13.53 0.61 -9.85
N TYR A 163 12.22 0.36 -9.73
CA TYR A 163 11.63 -0.91 -9.33
C TYR A 163 11.23 -1.79 -10.49
N PHE A 164 11.10 -1.21 -11.70
CA PHE A 164 10.99 -2.03 -12.88
C PHE A 164 12.27 -2.86 -12.93
N PRO A 165 12.15 -4.20 -13.00
CA PRO A 165 13.32 -5.02 -13.19
C PRO A 165 14.05 -4.50 -14.43
N GLN A 166 15.34 -4.82 -14.56
CA GLN A 166 15.97 -4.85 -15.88
C GLN A 166 15.30 -5.98 -16.68
N LEU A 167 14.00 -5.85 -16.93
CA LEU A 167 13.21 -6.63 -17.84
C LEU A 167 13.95 -6.44 -19.14
N SER A 168 14.62 -7.51 -19.56
CA SER A 168 15.28 -7.59 -20.85
C SER A 168 14.38 -6.89 -21.88
N GLU A 169 14.94 -6.02 -22.72
CA GLU A 169 14.22 -5.12 -23.64
C GLU A 169 13.13 -5.78 -24.54
N GLY A 170 12.96 -7.11 -24.49
CA GLY A 170 11.91 -7.89 -25.14
C GLY A 170 10.75 -8.42 -24.25
N GLU A 171 10.69 -8.13 -22.95
CA GLU A 171 9.55 -8.53 -22.08
C GLU A 171 8.47 -7.45 -21.97
N ALA A 172 8.79 -6.20 -22.30
CA ALA A 172 7.81 -5.11 -22.35
C ALA A 172 6.68 -5.40 -23.34
N SER A 173 6.98 -6.09 -24.45
CA SER A 173 6.02 -6.47 -25.48
C SER A 173 5.18 -7.71 -25.13
N ARG A 174 5.03 -8.08 -23.84
CA ARG A 174 4.27 -9.26 -23.41
C ARG A 174 3.10 -8.97 -22.49
N TYR A 175 2.92 -7.73 -22.03
CA TYR A 175 1.84 -7.36 -21.11
C TYR A 175 0.48 -7.21 -21.81
N PHE A 176 0.02 -8.27 -22.47
CA PHE A 176 -1.26 -8.30 -23.18
C PHE A 176 -2.40 -8.95 -22.38
N SER A 177 -2.10 -9.57 -21.23
CA SER A 177 -3.10 -10.22 -20.41
C SER A 177 -3.20 -9.61 -19.01
N GLU A 178 -4.38 -9.76 -18.40
CA GLU A 178 -4.62 -9.38 -17.01
C GLU A 178 -3.64 -10.08 -16.06
N THR A 179 -3.34 -11.36 -16.30
CA THR A 179 -2.39 -12.15 -15.50
C THR A 179 -0.97 -11.56 -15.56
N ASP A 180 -0.54 -11.06 -16.71
CA ASP A 180 0.79 -10.47 -16.85
C ASP A 180 0.91 -9.13 -16.10
N ILE A 181 -0.15 -8.33 -16.12
CA ILE A 181 -0.23 -7.05 -15.39
C ILE A 181 -0.26 -7.31 -13.87
N GLU A 182 -0.95 -8.36 -13.45
CA GLU A 182 -0.98 -8.82 -12.06
C GLU A 182 0.39 -9.34 -11.59
N LEU A 183 1.11 -10.07 -12.44
CA LEU A 183 2.49 -10.49 -12.17
C LEU A 183 3.43 -9.28 -12.08
N LEU A 184 3.26 -8.29 -12.97
CA LEU A 184 3.99 -7.03 -12.94
C LEU A 184 3.76 -6.28 -11.63
N ARG A 185 2.51 -6.18 -11.15
CA ARG A 185 2.18 -5.59 -9.85
C ARG A 185 3.01 -6.25 -8.74
N ASN A 186 3.00 -7.57 -8.67
CA ASN A 186 3.71 -8.29 -7.62
C ASN A 186 5.24 -8.11 -7.71
N ARG A 187 5.82 -8.08 -8.91
CA ARG A 187 7.24 -7.78 -9.12
C ARG A 187 7.62 -6.37 -8.68
N LEU A 188 6.81 -5.36 -9.05
CA LEU A 188 7.03 -3.97 -8.64
C LEU A 188 6.98 -3.83 -7.11
N TYR A 189 6.00 -4.47 -6.47
CA TYR A 189 5.89 -4.45 -5.01
C TYR A 189 7.06 -5.17 -4.31
N LYS A 190 7.53 -6.29 -4.86
CA LYS A 190 8.72 -6.97 -4.37
C LYS A 190 9.93 -6.05 -4.37
N SER A 191 10.25 -5.43 -5.52
CA SER A 191 11.40 -4.54 -5.62
C SER A 191 11.23 -3.28 -4.75
N TYR A 192 10.02 -2.72 -4.69
CA TYR A 192 9.69 -1.60 -3.81
C TYR A 192 9.96 -1.92 -2.33
N LEU A 193 9.48 -3.06 -1.83
CA LEU A 193 9.65 -3.46 -0.43
C LEU A 193 11.12 -3.72 -0.09
N GLU A 194 11.87 -4.36 -0.98
CA GLU A 194 13.31 -4.61 -0.82
C GLU A 194 14.09 -3.29 -0.73
N HIS A 195 13.85 -2.38 -1.68
CA HIS A 195 14.49 -1.05 -1.68
C HIS A 195 14.09 -0.20 -0.47
N PHE A 196 12.83 -0.24 -0.05
CA PHE A 196 12.37 0.55 1.09
C PHE A 196 12.95 0.03 2.40
N LEU A 197 13.11 -1.29 2.53
CA LEU A 197 13.80 -1.89 3.66
C LEU A 197 15.27 -1.48 3.69
N ASP A 198 15.98 -1.55 2.57
CA ASP A 198 17.39 -1.14 2.46
C ASP A 198 17.57 0.35 2.82
N TYR A 199 16.65 1.20 2.37
CA TYR A 199 16.61 2.60 2.78
C TYR A 199 16.42 2.73 4.30
N CYS A 200 15.45 2.03 4.90
CA CYS A 200 15.22 2.03 6.35
C CYS A 200 16.42 1.48 7.15
N LEU A 201 17.15 0.50 6.61
CA LEU A 201 18.38 -0.03 7.20
C LEU A 201 19.50 1.03 7.20
N SER A 202 19.57 1.85 6.14
CA SER A 202 20.54 2.95 6.02
C SER A 202 20.35 4.05 7.08
N LEU A 203 19.10 4.35 7.48
CA LEU A 203 18.76 5.37 8.48
C LEU A 203 19.16 4.98 9.92
N LYS A 204 19.33 3.67 10.20
CA LYS A 204 19.73 3.11 11.50
C LYS A 204 18.78 3.52 12.66
N GLY A 205 19.17 3.21 13.90
CA GLY A 205 18.46 3.68 15.10
C GLY A 205 17.08 3.08 15.34
N ALA A 206 16.15 3.92 15.83
CA ALA A 206 14.78 3.53 16.16
C ALA A 206 13.93 3.29 14.90
N THR A 207 14.08 4.13 13.88
CA THR A 207 13.37 4.01 12.58
C THR A 207 13.56 2.63 11.98
N ARG A 208 14.82 2.16 11.91
CA ARG A 208 15.14 0.80 11.43
C ARG A 208 14.40 -0.30 12.19
N ARG A 209 14.33 -0.20 13.53
CA ARG A 209 13.72 -1.26 14.36
C ARG A 209 12.20 -1.29 14.24
N ALA A 210 11.57 -0.13 14.14
CA ALA A 210 10.13 0.00 13.97
C ALA A 210 9.71 -0.41 12.55
N MET A 211 10.25 0.27 11.53
CA MET A 211 9.91 0.01 10.13
C MET A 211 10.35 -1.37 9.66
N GLY A 212 11.49 -1.87 10.14
CA GLY A 212 11.95 -3.21 9.78
C GLY A 212 10.99 -4.32 10.23
N LYS A 213 10.18 -4.12 11.28
CA LYS A 213 9.12 -5.08 11.66
C LYS A 213 7.89 -4.92 10.77
N ILE A 214 7.47 -3.67 10.53
CA ILE A 214 6.29 -3.35 9.71
C ILE A 214 6.47 -3.84 8.27
N LEU A 215 7.62 -3.56 7.65
CA LEU A 215 7.89 -3.98 6.27
C LEU A 215 8.03 -5.49 6.12
N LYS A 216 8.56 -6.19 7.13
CA LYS A 216 8.58 -7.65 7.14
C LYS A 216 7.17 -8.23 7.20
N PHE A 217 6.34 -7.72 8.09
CA PHE A 217 4.94 -8.12 8.17
C PHE A 217 4.19 -7.86 6.86
N GLU A 218 4.42 -6.71 6.22
CA GLU A 218 3.82 -6.38 4.92
C GLU A 218 4.26 -7.35 3.81
N ALA A 219 5.53 -7.74 3.80
CA ALA A 219 6.05 -8.73 2.85
C ALA A 219 5.51 -10.14 3.10
N ASP A 220 5.38 -10.55 4.35
CA ASP A 220 4.79 -11.83 4.72
C ASP A 220 3.30 -11.87 4.32
N ARG A 221 2.54 -10.80 4.62
CA ARG A 221 1.15 -10.62 4.18
C ARG A 221 1.02 -10.77 2.68
N ARG A 222 1.85 -10.08 1.90
CA ARG A 222 1.84 -10.17 0.44
C ARG A 222 2.21 -11.56 -0.06
N SER A 223 3.19 -12.21 0.56
CA SER A 223 3.60 -13.57 0.19
C SER A 223 2.46 -14.57 0.38
N ILE A 224 1.72 -14.44 1.50
CA ILE A 224 0.53 -15.24 1.79
C ILE A 224 -0.59 -14.94 0.80
N SER A 225 -0.92 -13.67 0.55
CA SER A 225 -1.95 -13.28 -0.44
C SER A 225 -1.62 -13.81 -1.84
N ILE A 226 -0.36 -13.72 -2.28
CA ILE A 226 0.07 -14.27 -3.57
C ILE A 226 -0.08 -15.79 -3.59
N ALA A 227 0.35 -16.48 -2.53
CA ALA A 227 0.22 -17.93 -2.44
C ALA A 227 -1.25 -18.36 -2.55
N LEU A 228 -2.15 -17.71 -1.80
CA LEU A 228 -3.60 -17.98 -1.79
C LEU A 228 -4.26 -17.65 -3.13
N ASN A 229 -4.01 -16.47 -3.70
CA ASN A 229 -4.58 -16.06 -4.97
C ASN A 229 -4.05 -16.87 -6.16
N SER A 230 -2.91 -17.54 -5.98
CA SER A 230 -2.35 -18.48 -6.95
C SER A 230 -2.88 -19.91 -6.82
N LEU A 231 -3.75 -20.19 -5.84
CA LEU A 231 -4.40 -21.49 -5.72
C LEU A 231 -5.44 -21.64 -6.83
N GLY A 232 -5.33 -22.70 -7.63
CA GLY A 232 -6.26 -22.96 -8.74
C GLY A 232 -5.98 -22.16 -10.02
N THR A 233 -4.86 -21.45 -10.11
CA THR A 233 -4.37 -20.82 -11.35
C THR A 233 -3.22 -21.62 -11.97
N ASP A 234 -3.01 -21.46 -13.29
CA ASP A 234 -1.95 -22.16 -14.05
C ASP A 234 -0.55 -21.54 -13.88
N ILE A 235 -0.30 -20.81 -12.79
CA ILE A 235 0.99 -20.14 -12.55
C ILE A 235 2.03 -21.17 -12.12
N SER A 236 3.18 -21.19 -12.81
CA SER A 236 4.28 -22.10 -12.48
C SER A 236 4.94 -21.75 -11.15
N SER A 237 5.51 -22.75 -10.47
CA SER A 237 6.27 -22.54 -9.22
C SER A 237 7.44 -21.56 -9.40
N GLU A 238 8.07 -21.53 -10.57
CA GLU A 238 9.15 -20.58 -10.90
C GLU A 238 8.64 -19.14 -10.96
N GLU A 239 7.48 -18.91 -11.59
CA GLU A 239 6.85 -17.58 -11.64
C GLU A 239 6.43 -17.11 -10.24
N LYS A 240 5.87 -18.02 -9.42
CA LYS A 240 5.55 -17.72 -8.01
C LYS A 240 6.81 -17.31 -7.24
N ALA A 241 7.88 -18.09 -7.33
CA ALA A 241 9.14 -17.76 -6.67
C ALA A 241 9.72 -16.41 -7.14
N SER A 242 9.54 -16.06 -8.44
CA SER A 242 10.01 -14.79 -8.99
C SER A 242 9.35 -13.57 -8.34
N VAL A 243 8.10 -13.69 -7.89
CA VAL A 243 7.32 -12.56 -7.36
C VAL A 243 7.29 -12.43 -5.84
N LEU A 244 7.64 -13.49 -5.10
CA LEU A 244 7.69 -13.44 -3.65
C LEU A 244 8.81 -12.51 -3.16
N PRO A 245 8.55 -11.51 -2.30
CA PRO A 245 9.58 -10.62 -1.77
C PRO A 245 10.64 -11.37 -0.96
N HIS A 246 11.93 -11.13 -1.15
CA HIS A 246 12.97 -11.82 -0.36
C HIS A 246 13.19 -11.16 1.01
N LEU A 247 12.10 -10.80 1.68
CA LEU A 247 12.10 -10.20 3.01
C LEU A 247 10.89 -10.68 3.80
N GLY A 248 11.01 -10.70 5.12
CA GLY A 248 9.94 -11.17 6.00
C GLY A 248 10.47 -12.00 7.16
N PHE A 249 9.54 -12.61 7.88
CA PHE A 249 9.80 -13.69 8.82
C PHE A 249 9.64 -15.07 8.14
N LEU A 250 8.88 -15.16 7.05
CA LEU A 250 8.68 -16.38 6.28
C LEU A 250 9.90 -16.72 5.38
N TYR A 251 10.64 -15.70 4.95
CA TYR A 251 11.88 -15.88 4.20
C TYR A 251 13.08 -16.23 5.12
N PRO A 252 13.96 -17.18 4.75
CA PRO A 252 13.97 -17.98 3.52
C PRO A 252 13.25 -19.33 3.61
N GLY A 253 13.04 -19.89 4.80
CA GLY A 253 12.64 -21.29 4.97
C GLY A 253 11.24 -21.63 4.46
N PHE A 254 10.24 -20.80 4.77
CA PHE A 254 8.85 -21.07 4.44
C PHE A 254 8.47 -20.62 3.02
N HIS A 255 9.35 -19.90 2.33
CA HIS A 255 9.12 -19.51 0.94
C HIS A 255 9.05 -20.72 0.00
N GLU A 256 9.91 -21.71 0.20
CA GLU A 256 9.89 -22.95 -0.60
C GLU A 256 8.56 -23.69 -0.39
N GLU A 257 8.10 -23.79 0.86
CA GLU A 257 6.81 -24.41 1.21
C GLU A 257 5.62 -23.65 0.59
N LEU A 258 5.64 -22.31 0.61
CA LEU A 258 4.60 -21.48 0.00
C LEU A 258 4.56 -21.58 -1.53
N VAL A 259 5.73 -21.74 -2.17
CA VAL A 259 5.82 -21.92 -3.63
C VAL A 259 5.27 -23.29 -4.07
N GLU A 260 5.48 -24.32 -3.24
CA GLU A 260 4.99 -25.68 -3.50
C GLU A 260 3.54 -25.90 -3.05
N ALA A 261 2.97 -25.01 -2.25
CA ALA A 261 1.60 -25.13 -1.74
C ALA A 261 0.56 -25.17 -2.86
N LYS A 262 -0.32 -26.17 -2.81
CA LYS A 262 -1.39 -26.42 -3.80
C LYS A 262 -2.79 -26.30 -3.23
N ASP A 263 -2.92 -26.24 -1.92
CA ASP A 263 -4.18 -26.11 -1.21
C ASP A 263 -4.04 -25.13 -0.04
N PHE A 264 -5.19 -24.73 0.49
CA PHE A 264 -5.28 -23.81 1.62
C PHE A 264 -4.59 -24.36 2.87
N ASP A 265 -4.71 -25.67 3.12
CA ASP A 265 -4.14 -26.32 4.29
C ASP A 265 -2.60 -26.33 4.27
N ALA A 266 -1.97 -26.47 3.10
CA ALA A 266 -0.52 -26.34 2.95
C ALA A 266 -0.04 -24.91 3.23
N VAL A 267 -0.75 -23.89 2.72
CA VAL A 267 -0.42 -22.47 3.00
C VAL A 267 -0.55 -22.18 4.49
N ARG A 268 -1.62 -22.67 5.12
CA ARG A 268 -1.81 -22.55 6.56
C ARG A 268 -0.70 -23.26 7.34
N GLY A 269 -0.35 -24.48 6.97
CA GLY A 269 0.71 -25.26 7.63
C GLY A 269 2.07 -24.55 7.63
N ALA A 270 2.42 -23.87 6.54
CA ALA A 270 3.64 -23.05 6.46
C ALA A 270 3.59 -21.82 7.39
N CYS A 271 2.40 -21.28 7.65
CA CYS A 271 2.20 -20.09 8.49
C CYS A 271 1.99 -20.40 9.98
N ASP A 272 1.52 -21.61 10.32
CA ASP A 272 1.17 -22.03 11.69
C ASP A 272 2.35 -22.01 12.67
N VAL A 273 3.59 -21.95 12.16
CA VAL A 273 4.80 -21.80 12.98
C VAL A 273 4.85 -20.46 13.72
N PHE A 274 4.15 -19.45 13.22
CA PHE A 274 4.05 -18.12 13.83
C PHE A 274 2.68 -17.94 14.48
N GLU A 275 2.67 -17.71 15.80
CA GLU A 275 1.44 -17.53 16.59
C GLU A 275 0.58 -16.37 16.07
N ASP A 276 1.23 -15.27 15.66
CA ASP A 276 0.55 -14.09 15.08
C ASP A 276 -0.19 -14.43 13.78
N TYR A 277 0.37 -15.28 12.91
CA TYR A 277 -0.28 -15.68 11.65
C TYR A 277 -1.32 -16.78 11.87
N SER A 278 -1.04 -17.73 12.75
CA SER A 278 -1.98 -18.82 13.07
C SER A 278 -3.30 -18.28 13.66
N ALA A 279 -3.23 -17.20 14.45
CA ALA A 279 -4.42 -16.51 14.95
C ALA A 279 -5.28 -15.92 13.82
N VAL A 280 -4.66 -15.28 12.82
CA VAL A 280 -5.34 -14.73 11.63
C VAL A 280 -6.03 -15.84 10.83
N PHE A 281 -5.32 -16.93 10.52
CA PHE A 281 -5.91 -18.07 9.81
C PHE A 281 -7.04 -18.73 10.61
N SER A 282 -6.93 -18.79 11.93
CA SER A 282 -7.97 -19.35 12.79
C SER A 282 -9.23 -18.46 12.83
N ALA A 283 -9.08 -17.14 12.79
CA ALA A 283 -10.19 -16.19 12.72
C ALA A 283 -10.97 -16.33 11.40
N VAL A 284 -10.26 -16.46 10.27
CA VAL A 284 -10.87 -16.68 8.95
C VAL A 284 -11.60 -18.01 8.85
N VAL A 285 -11.04 -19.08 9.43
CA VAL A 285 -11.72 -20.38 9.48
C VAL A 285 -12.99 -20.32 10.36
N ALA A 286 -13.00 -19.49 11.40
CA ALA A 286 -14.15 -19.30 12.27
C ALA A 286 -15.26 -18.44 11.61
N ASP A 287 -14.88 -17.48 10.77
CA ASP A 287 -15.81 -16.60 10.04
C ASP A 287 -15.52 -16.59 8.54
N GLN A 288 -16.17 -17.50 7.80
CA GLN A 288 -16.04 -17.63 6.33
C GLN A 288 -16.51 -16.40 5.54
N SER A 289 -17.09 -15.39 6.20
CA SER A 289 -17.51 -14.14 5.57
C SER A 289 -16.38 -13.12 5.43
N ARG A 290 -15.24 -13.32 6.11
CA ARG A 290 -14.08 -12.41 6.09
C ARG A 290 -12.96 -12.97 5.23
N SER A 291 -12.39 -12.14 4.36
CA SER A 291 -11.17 -12.47 3.64
C SER A 291 -9.99 -12.51 4.61
N ILE A 292 -8.96 -13.31 4.30
CA ILE A 292 -7.65 -13.23 4.98
C ILE A 292 -7.09 -11.81 4.87
N GLU A 293 -7.36 -11.12 3.76
CA GLU A 293 -6.96 -9.73 3.55
C GLU A 293 -7.70 -8.75 4.46
N ASP A 294 -8.92 -9.09 4.90
CA ASP A 294 -9.70 -8.28 5.84
C ASP A 294 -9.20 -8.44 7.28
N GLU A 295 -8.76 -9.64 7.67
CA GLU A 295 -8.20 -9.90 9.02
C GLU A 295 -6.75 -9.42 9.16
N PHE A 296 -6.04 -9.19 8.05
CA PHE A 296 -4.73 -8.55 8.07
C PHE A 296 -4.76 -7.01 8.16
N ASN A 297 -5.93 -6.38 7.99
CA ASN A 297 -6.12 -4.92 8.02
C ASN A 297 -6.73 -4.44 9.36
#